data_AF-A0A1F2XA73-F1
#
_entry.id   AF-A0A1F2XA73-F1
#
_cell.length_a   1.000
_cell.length_b   1.000
_cell.length_c   1.000
_cell.angle_alpha   90.00
_cell.angle_beta   90.00
_cell.angle_gamma   90.00
#
_symmetry.space_group_name_H-M   'P 1'
#
loop_
_entity.id
_entity.type
_entity.pdbx_description
1 polymer ?
#
loop_
_entity_poly.entity_id
_entity_poly.type
_entity_poly.pdbx_seq_one_letter_code
_entity_poly.pdbx_strand_id
1 'polypeptide(L)'
;MTVSEALDPAFSALDAAEADLGKLDATCCDPGRSPRMAALASTLAEARTQLDRVRTTPLAAADAILRLEDAGAQIGRLQIGCCAPKRLPLYARMLENLTTAQLTLNSATGHAH
;
A
#
# COMPACT_ATOMS: atom_id res chain seq x y z
N MET A 1 22.57 -10.33 -5.07
CA MET A 1 21.31 -9.76 -4.57
C MET A 1 20.24 -10.82 -4.75
N THR A 2 19.72 -11.36 -3.65
CA THR A 2 18.62 -12.34 -3.71
C THR A 2 17.31 -11.62 -3.99
N VAL A 3 16.30 -12.33 -4.53
CA VAL A 3 14.93 -11.77 -4.67
C VAL A 3 14.42 -11.24 -3.33
N SER A 4 14.84 -11.85 -2.22
CA SER A 4 14.46 -11.43 -0.88
C SER A 4 14.99 -10.04 -0.51
N GLU A 5 16.27 -9.73 -0.80
CA GLU A 5 16.87 -8.41 -0.58
C GLU A 5 16.31 -7.36 -1.57
N ALA A 6 15.96 -7.80 -2.78
CA ALA A 6 15.37 -6.92 -3.80
C ALA A 6 13.99 -6.37 -3.39
N LEU A 7 13.29 -7.03 -2.47
CA LEU A 7 11.96 -6.66 -2.00
C LEU A 7 11.95 -5.77 -0.75
N ASP A 8 13.09 -5.59 -0.07
CA ASP A 8 13.16 -4.76 1.15
C ASP A 8 12.64 -3.32 0.98
N PRO A 9 12.86 -2.64 -0.18
CA PRO A 9 12.25 -1.34 -0.43
C PRO A 9 10.73 -1.39 -0.51
N ALA A 10 10.14 -2.50 -1.01
CA ALA A 10 8.69 -2.66 -1.08
C ALA A 10 8.07 -2.83 0.31
N PHE A 11 8.72 -3.59 1.20
CA PHE A 11 8.30 -3.68 2.61
C PHE A 11 8.39 -2.34 3.32
N SER A 12 9.49 -1.62 3.14
CA SER A 12 9.68 -0.29 3.73
C SER A 12 8.62 0.71 3.25
N ALA A 13 8.24 0.64 1.97
CA ALA A 13 7.18 1.48 1.42
C ALA A 13 5.81 1.12 2.00
N LEU A 14 5.49 -0.17 2.17
CA LEU A 14 4.27 -0.60 2.85
C LEU A 14 4.21 -0.12 4.31
N ASP A 15 5.32 -0.22 5.06
CA ASP A 15 5.41 0.31 6.43
C ASP A 15 5.14 1.82 6.49
N ALA A 16 5.67 2.57 5.52
CA ALA A 16 5.44 4.00 5.41
C ALA A 16 3.97 4.33 5.06
N ALA A 17 3.33 3.54 4.19
CA ALA A 17 1.91 3.69 3.86
C ALA A 17 1.01 3.40 5.08
N GLU A 18 1.31 2.35 5.84
CA GLU A 18 0.61 2.02 7.09
C GLU A 18 0.76 3.13 8.14
N ALA A 19 1.98 3.68 8.29
CA ALA A 19 2.22 4.80 9.20
C ALA A 19 1.44 6.07 8.81
N ASP A 20 1.34 6.37 7.52
CA ASP A 20 0.56 7.51 7.04
C ASP A 20 -0.95 7.29 7.16
N LEU A 21 -1.43 6.05 7.00
CA LEU A 21 -2.81 5.67 7.31
C LEU A 21 -3.11 5.87 8.80
N GLY A 22 -2.20 5.48 9.70
CA GLY A 22 -2.36 5.71 11.14
C GLY A 22 -2.48 7.19 11.49
N LYS A 23 -1.68 8.06 10.84
CA LYS A 23 -1.79 9.52 10.99
C LYS A 23 -3.13 10.04 10.45
N LEU A 24 -3.59 9.49 9.33
CA LEU A 24 -4.86 9.86 8.73
C LEU A 24 -6.03 9.53 9.65
N ASP A 25 -6.03 8.33 10.23
CA ASP A 25 -7.07 7.85 11.15
C ASP A 25 -7.10 8.67 12.43
N ALA A 26 -5.94 8.86 13.08
CA ALA A 26 -5.79 9.62 14.31
C ALA A 26 -6.25 11.09 14.18
N THR A 27 -6.20 11.65 12.97
CA THR A 27 -6.61 13.02 12.72
C THR A 27 -7.99 13.14 12.10
N CYS A 28 -8.71 12.04 11.84
CA CYS A 28 -9.96 12.03 11.06
C CYS A 28 -11.12 12.76 11.76
N CYS A 29 -11.94 13.49 10.98
CA CYS A 29 -13.12 14.24 11.46
C CYS A 29 -14.40 13.41 11.52
N ASP A 30 -14.43 12.26 10.86
CA ASP A 30 -15.66 11.54 10.52
C ASP A 30 -15.58 10.07 10.97
N PRO A 31 -16.36 9.66 11.99
CA PRO A 31 -16.41 8.28 12.47
C PRO A 31 -16.82 7.28 11.38
N GLY A 32 -17.62 7.69 10.39
CA GLY A 32 -18.06 6.85 9.27
C GLY A 32 -16.94 6.43 8.32
N ARG A 33 -15.74 7.01 8.46
CA ARG A 33 -14.54 6.64 7.69
C ARG A 33 -13.68 5.59 8.37
N SER A 34 -13.81 5.40 9.68
CA SER A 34 -13.03 4.41 10.43
C SER A 34 -13.16 3.00 9.85
N PRO A 35 -14.35 2.51 9.42
CA PRO A 35 -14.46 1.21 8.75
C PRO A 35 -13.73 1.14 7.41
N ARG A 36 -13.69 2.23 6.64
CA ARG A 36 -12.98 2.29 5.36
C ARG A 36 -11.45 2.33 5.55
N MET A 37 -10.98 3.01 6.59
CA MET A 37 -9.56 3.01 6.96
C MET A 37 -9.13 1.66 7.52
N ALA A 38 -9.98 0.97 8.30
CA ALA A 38 -9.74 -0.40 8.75
C ALA A 38 -9.69 -1.40 7.58
N ALA A 39 -10.55 -1.24 6.56
CA ALA A 39 -10.49 -2.03 5.34
C ALA A 39 -9.17 -1.80 4.57
N LEU A 40 -8.72 -0.54 4.47
CA LEU A 40 -7.43 -0.22 3.87
C LEU A 40 -6.26 -0.84 4.64
N ALA A 41 -6.27 -0.75 5.97
CA ALA A 41 -5.25 -1.38 6.80
C ALA A 41 -5.20 -2.90 6.58
N SER A 42 -6.37 -3.55 6.48
CA SER A 42 -6.45 -4.99 6.19
C SER A 42 -5.88 -5.32 4.80
N THR A 43 -6.16 -4.47 3.81
CA THR A 43 -5.67 -4.64 2.44
C THR A 43 -4.15 -4.46 2.35
N LEU A 44 -3.57 -3.51 3.09
CA LEU A 44 -2.12 -3.33 3.19
C LEU A 44 -1.45 -4.56 3.85
N ALA A 45 -2.05 -5.11 4.91
CA ALA A 45 -1.55 -6.32 5.56
C ALA A 45 -1.62 -7.55 4.62
N GLU A 46 -2.67 -7.66 3.82
CA GLU A 46 -2.79 -8.70 2.79
C GLU A 46 -1.73 -8.52 1.68
N ALA A 47 -1.50 -7.28 1.22
CA ALA A 47 -0.44 -6.97 0.26
C ALA A 47 0.93 -7.38 0.80
N ARG A 48 1.23 -7.07 2.07
CA ARG A 48 2.46 -7.49 2.75
C ARG A 48 2.59 -9.01 2.81
N THR A 49 1.50 -9.71 3.11
CA THR A 49 1.47 -11.19 3.16
C THR A 49 1.77 -11.79 1.79
N GLN A 50 1.19 -11.25 0.71
CA GLN A 50 1.50 -11.72 -0.64
C GLN A 50 2.94 -11.38 -1.03
N LEU A 51 3.44 -10.19 -0.68
CA LEU A 51 4.83 -9.80 -0.93
C LEU A 51 5.83 -10.75 -0.25
N ASP A 52 5.55 -11.20 0.97
CA ASP A 52 6.38 -12.20 1.65
C ASP A 52 6.34 -13.56 0.95
N ARG A 53 5.18 -13.97 0.43
CA ARG A 53 5.05 -15.19 -0.37
C ARG A 53 5.88 -15.13 -1.65
N VAL A 54 6.07 -13.96 -2.28
CA VAL A 54 6.92 -13.81 -3.48
C VAL A 54 8.35 -14.30 -3.23
N ARG A 55 8.86 -14.18 -2.00
CA ARG A 55 10.21 -14.65 -1.63
C ARG A 55 10.41 -16.15 -1.86
N THR A 56 9.34 -16.93 -1.75
CA THR A 56 9.35 -18.40 -1.92
C THR A 56 8.63 -18.86 -3.19
N THR A 57 7.67 -18.07 -3.67
CA THR A 57 6.78 -18.39 -4.80
C THR A 57 6.66 -17.18 -5.72
N PRO A 58 7.49 -17.06 -6.77
CA PRO A 58 7.47 -15.90 -7.66
C PRO A 58 6.12 -15.63 -8.32
N LEU A 59 5.28 -16.66 -8.52
CA LEU A 59 3.93 -16.53 -9.08
C LEU A 59 2.97 -15.72 -8.19
N ALA A 60 3.27 -15.58 -6.89
CA ALA A 60 2.49 -14.76 -5.96
C ALA A 60 2.63 -13.25 -6.25
N ALA A 61 3.52 -12.85 -7.17
CA ALA A 61 3.73 -11.45 -7.53
C ALA A 61 2.45 -10.82 -8.10
N ALA A 62 1.70 -11.56 -8.92
CA ALA A 62 0.43 -11.09 -9.47
C ALA A 62 -0.59 -10.79 -8.36
N ASP A 63 -0.70 -11.68 -7.36
CA ASP A 63 -1.59 -11.47 -6.21
C ASP A 63 -1.16 -10.27 -5.37
N ALA A 64 0.14 -10.08 -5.17
CA ALA A 64 0.68 -8.92 -4.45
C ALA A 64 0.38 -7.61 -5.20
N ILE A 65 0.54 -7.58 -6.52
CA ILE A 65 0.20 -6.43 -7.37
C ILE A 65 -1.29 -6.09 -7.25
N LEU A 66 -2.17 -7.09 -7.37
CA LEU A 66 -3.62 -6.89 -7.25
C LEU A 66 -4.01 -6.27 -5.89
N ARG A 67 -3.34 -6.65 -4.79
CA ARG A 67 -3.59 -6.06 -3.47
C ARG A 67 -3.08 -4.63 -3.34
N LEU A 68 -1.92 -4.32 -3.95
CA LEU A 68 -1.42 -2.95 -4.03
C LEU A 68 -2.38 -2.05 -4.82
N GLU A 69 -2.92 -2.55 -5.93
CA GLU A 69 -3.89 -1.83 -6.76
C GLU A 69 -5.21 -1.58 -6.02
N ASP A 70 -5.75 -2.59 -5.30
CA ASP A 70 -6.96 -2.40 -4.50
C ASP A 70 -6.73 -1.39 -3.35
N ALA A 71 -5.57 -1.43 -2.69
CA ALA A 71 -5.20 -0.42 -1.69
C ALA A 71 -5.16 0.99 -2.32
N GLY A 72 -4.59 1.14 -3.52
CA GLY A 72 -4.58 2.40 -4.26
C GLY A 72 -6.00 2.89 -4.59
N ALA A 73 -6.87 1.99 -5.04
CA ALA A 73 -8.27 2.30 -5.33
C ALA A 73 -9.03 2.73 -4.05
N GLN A 74 -8.77 2.08 -2.91
CA GLN A 74 -9.32 2.46 -1.61
C GLN A 74 -8.86 3.85 -1.16
N ILE A 75 -7.58 4.19 -1.35
CA ILE A 75 -7.04 5.53 -1.08
C ILE A 75 -7.75 6.58 -1.94
N GLY A 76 -7.92 6.32 -3.24
CA GLY A 76 -8.66 7.23 -4.14
C GLY A 76 -10.10 7.49 -3.66
N ARG A 77 -10.80 6.44 -3.22
CA ARG A 77 -12.15 6.56 -2.62
C ARG A 77 -12.15 7.37 -1.33
N LEU A 78 -11.13 7.20 -0.47
CA LEU A 78 -10.98 7.97 0.75
C LEU A 78 -10.73 9.46 0.45
N GLN A 79 -9.89 9.78 -0.54
CA GLN A 79 -9.56 11.15 -0.91
C GLN A 79 -10.80 11.96 -1.32
N ILE A 80 -11.70 11.39 -2.14
CA ILE A 80 -12.85 12.08 -2.75
C ILE A 80 -13.85 12.63 -1.73
N GLY A 81 -13.91 12.11 -0.50
CA GLY A 81 -14.85 12.61 0.51
C GLY A 81 -14.21 13.28 1.73
N CYS A 82 -12.90 13.55 1.73
CA CYS A 82 -12.20 14.02 2.94
C CYS A 82 -12.50 15.51 3.23
N CYS A 83 -12.91 15.81 4.47
CA CYS A 83 -13.30 17.14 4.94
C CYS A 83 -12.16 18.18 5.04
N ALA A 84 -10.89 17.81 4.82
CA ALA A 84 -9.74 18.66 5.15
C ALA A 84 -8.62 18.68 4.07
N PRO A 85 -8.34 19.84 3.44
CA PRO A 85 -7.25 20.00 2.46
C PRO A 85 -5.86 19.64 3.02
N LYS A 86 -5.64 19.85 4.33
CA LYS A 86 -4.37 19.55 5.00
C LYS A 86 -4.00 18.05 5.02
N ARG A 87 -4.94 17.15 4.66
CA ARG A 87 -4.70 15.70 4.60
C ARG A 87 -4.35 15.19 3.20
N LEU A 88 -4.48 16.02 2.16
CA LEU A 88 -4.05 15.68 0.79
C LEU A 88 -2.60 15.17 0.71
N PRO A 89 -1.64 15.75 1.45
CA PRO A 89 -0.27 15.23 1.44
C PRO A 89 -0.10 13.83 2.04
N LEU A 90 -1.02 13.36 2.88
CA LEU A 90 -0.97 11.98 3.40
C LEU A 90 -1.47 10.99 2.34
N TYR A 91 -2.54 11.32 1.61
CA TYR A 91 -3.01 10.49 0.49
C TYR A 91 -1.96 10.38 -0.61
N ALA A 92 -1.32 11.50 -0.98
CA ALA A 92 -0.26 11.51 -1.99
C ALA A 92 0.91 10.61 -1.57
N ARG A 93 1.39 10.74 -0.33
CA ARG A 93 2.48 9.90 0.20
C ARG A 93 2.12 8.42 0.23
N MET A 94 0.90 8.07 0.65
CA MET A 94 0.46 6.66 0.60
C MET A 94 0.45 6.12 -0.84
N LEU A 95 -0.03 6.90 -1.82
CA LEU A 95 0.00 6.48 -3.24
C LEU A 95 1.43 6.34 -3.78
N GLU A 96 2.33 7.26 -3.44
CA GLU A 96 3.76 7.19 -3.79
C GLU A 96 4.42 5.94 -3.20
N ASN A 97 4.11 5.61 -1.94
CA ASN A 97 4.59 4.40 -1.28
C ASN A 97 4.07 3.13 -1.95
N LEU A 98 2.77 3.07 -2.29
CA LEU A 98 2.21 1.93 -3.03
C LEU A 98 2.84 1.77 -4.42
N THR A 99 3.06 2.90 -5.12
CA THR A 99 3.73 2.91 -6.42
C THR A 99 5.17 2.39 -6.30
N THR A 100 5.89 2.81 -5.26
CA THR A 100 7.24 2.33 -4.97
C THR A 100 7.24 0.82 -4.73
N ALA A 101 6.34 0.32 -3.90
CA ALA A 101 6.21 -1.12 -3.65
C ALA A 101 5.93 -1.92 -4.94
N GLN A 102 5.04 -1.42 -5.81
CA GLN A 102 4.68 -2.05 -7.07
C GLN A 102 5.85 -2.07 -8.07
N LEU A 103 6.56 -0.95 -8.22
CA LEU A 103 7.73 -0.85 -9.10
C LEU A 103 8.88 -1.74 -8.63
N THR A 104 9.15 -1.77 -7.33
CA THR A 104 10.15 -2.66 -6.73
C THR A 104 9.78 -4.12 -6.97
N LEU A 105 8.53 -4.51 -6.75
CA LEU A 105 8.05 -5.87 -7.00
C LEU A 105 8.18 -6.27 -8.48
N ASN A 106 7.76 -5.41 -9.41
CA ASN A 106 7.88 -5.67 -10.84
C ASN A 106 9.34 -5.85 -11.26
N SER A 107 10.23 -5.00 -10.74
CA SER A 107 11.66 -5.06 -11.02
C SER A 107 12.29 -6.33 -10.46
N ALA A 108 11.94 -6.72 -9.23
CA ALA A 108 12.47 -7.90 -8.55
C ALA A 108 12.00 -9.23 -9.18
N THR A 109 10.86 -9.22 -9.87
CA THR A 109 10.24 -10.43 -10.44
C THR A 109 10.35 -10.52 -11.96
N GLY A 110 10.97 -9.52 -12.62
CA GLY A 110 11.15 -9.51 -14.06
C GLY A 110 9.88 -9.17 -14.86
N HIS A 111 8.87 -8.58 -14.22
CA HIS A 111 7.64 -8.09 -14.88
C HIS A 111 7.76 -6.61 -15.31
N ALA A 112 8.97 -6.10 -15.51
CA ALA A 112 9.16 -4.80 -16.14
C ALA A 112 8.71 -4.89 -17.60
N HIS A 113 7.57 -4.27 -17.91
CA HIS A 113 7.06 -4.09 -19.27
C HIS A 113 8.05 -3.31 -20.14
#